data_AF-A0A963D459-F1
#
_entry.id   AF-A0A963D459-F1
#
_cell.length_a   1.000
_cell.length_b   1.000
_cell.length_c   1.000
_cell.angle_alpha   90.00
_cell.angle_beta   90.00
_cell.angle_gamma   90.00
#
_symmetry.space_group_name_H-M   'P 1'
#
loop_
_entity.id
_entity.type
_entity.pdbx_description
1 polymer ?
#
loop_
_entity_poly.entity_id
_entity_poly.type
_entity_poly.pdbx_seq_one_letter_code
_entity_poly.pdbx_strand_id
1 'polypeptide(L)'
;MSEFLTVYLSSSFQDLQQHREAVVRALNQTHGVMVIAMEKDLARDDRPLDVCLKRVAECDIYVGLIAWRYGFVPSGAGNPEGLSITELEMKAASAAGKLLLIFMLREDAPWVPTMMDSVTGDNERGKRIEAWRRRLLETAVVKEFSDAAELALAVRNSVSRIAAERSIRRPSATRRAATLLPDIDWVEIPTGAFRYQGGQSIELPRFFIARYPVTNIQYQCFIDAGGYDDARWWQALKKMPGPAESSWPQPNRPRTDVSWYEATAFCRWLSAQLGDDEIRLSSEQEWERAAAGPDGREFPWGGRYQPGMANVNEKLDNLGPWYLEQTTAVGVYPQGGSAEGVLDLAGNVWEWCLNESDEPPRTAPGGDAFRVLRGGSWDFRPQGCRAADRSGLPPVYRDNIIGFRVCRGSPIVSPAAAPLGAGPRKR
;
A
#
# COMPACT_ATOMS: atom_id res chain seq x y z
N MET A 1 -14.26 4.34 -11.47
CA MET A 1 -13.86 3.11 -12.21
C MET A 1 -12.49 2.69 -11.69
N SER A 2 -12.29 1.40 -11.46
CA SER A 2 -11.11 0.78 -10.83
C SER A 2 -9.78 1.21 -11.48
N GLU A 3 -8.76 1.42 -10.65
CA GLU A 3 -7.37 1.75 -11.03
C GLU A 3 -6.61 0.51 -11.57
N PHE A 4 -7.11 -0.68 -11.23
CA PHE A 4 -6.66 -1.97 -11.76
C PHE A 4 -7.63 -2.50 -12.80
N LEU A 5 -7.08 -3.10 -13.86
CA LEU A 5 -7.86 -3.87 -14.81
C LEU A 5 -8.28 -5.18 -14.13
N THR A 6 -9.57 -5.30 -13.84
CA THR A 6 -10.11 -6.40 -13.05
C THR A 6 -10.45 -7.56 -13.99
N VAL A 7 -9.80 -8.70 -13.80
CA VAL A 7 -9.96 -9.90 -14.62
C VAL A 7 -10.73 -10.94 -13.82
N TYR A 8 -11.93 -11.29 -14.29
CA TYR A 8 -12.67 -12.42 -13.74
C TYR A 8 -12.31 -13.69 -14.51
N LEU A 9 -11.81 -14.70 -13.79
CA LEU A 9 -11.55 -16.02 -14.34
C LEU A 9 -12.77 -16.90 -14.14
N SER A 10 -13.33 -17.42 -15.24
CA SER A 10 -14.58 -18.19 -15.23
C SER A 10 -14.56 -19.32 -14.21
N SER A 11 -15.71 -19.56 -13.57
CA SER A 11 -15.81 -20.58 -12.54
C SER A 11 -16.01 -21.97 -13.16
N SER A 12 -14.91 -22.72 -13.29
CA SER A 12 -14.95 -24.18 -13.45
C SER A 12 -14.26 -24.78 -12.23
N PHE A 13 -14.87 -25.77 -11.57
CA PHE A 13 -14.38 -26.27 -10.29
C PHE A 13 -13.53 -27.54 -10.42
N GLN A 14 -13.96 -28.49 -11.25
CA GLN A 14 -13.38 -29.84 -11.26
C GLN A 14 -12.32 -30.05 -12.35
N ASP A 15 -12.48 -29.46 -13.54
CA ASP A 15 -11.47 -29.49 -14.58
C ASP A 15 -10.59 -28.22 -14.55
N LEU A 16 -9.45 -28.27 -15.24
CA LEU A 16 -8.54 -27.13 -15.43
C LEU A 16 -7.96 -26.50 -14.15
N GLN A 17 -7.99 -27.14 -12.98
CA GLN A 17 -7.47 -26.56 -11.72
C GLN A 17 -6.03 -26.05 -11.84
N GLN A 18 -5.12 -26.91 -12.30
CA GLN A 18 -3.72 -26.53 -12.52
C GLN A 18 -3.55 -25.41 -13.57
N HIS A 19 -4.44 -25.37 -14.55
CA HIS A 19 -4.44 -24.36 -15.61
C HIS A 19 -4.89 -23.00 -15.06
N ARG A 20 -5.94 -22.97 -14.24
CA ARG A 20 -6.41 -21.77 -13.54
C ARG A 20 -5.35 -21.24 -12.60
N GLU A 21 -4.74 -22.10 -11.78
CA GLU A 21 -3.64 -21.68 -10.91
C GLU A 21 -2.47 -21.06 -11.69
N ALA A 22 -2.09 -21.66 -12.82
CA ALA A 22 -1.04 -21.12 -13.68
C ALA A 22 -1.42 -19.74 -14.25
N VAL A 23 -2.68 -19.58 -14.68
CA VAL A 23 -3.22 -18.29 -15.14
C VAL A 23 -3.24 -17.25 -14.02
N VAL A 24 -3.71 -17.61 -12.82
CA VAL A 24 -3.75 -16.71 -11.65
C VAL A 24 -2.33 -16.28 -11.28
N ARG A 25 -1.36 -17.20 -11.22
CA ARG A 25 0.05 -16.87 -10.99
C ARG A 25 0.60 -15.92 -12.04
N ALA A 26 0.35 -16.19 -13.32
CA ALA A 26 0.83 -15.35 -14.42
C ALA A 26 0.20 -13.94 -14.42
N LEU A 27 -1.09 -13.84 -14.08
CA LEU A 27 -1.80 -12.56 -14.01
C LEU A 27 -1.45 -11.76 -12.75
N ASN A 28 -1.19 -12.41 -11.61
CA ASN A 28 -0.71 -11.71 -10.40
C ASN A 28 0.68 -11.10 -10.57
N GLN A 29 1.48 -11.62 -11.50
CA GLN A 29 2.77 -11.04 -11.91
C GLN A 29 2.61 -9.93 -12.97
N THR A 30 1.39 -9.67 -13.44
CA THR A 30 1.11 -8.65 -14.45
C THR A 30 0.72 -7.35 -13.77
N HIS A 31 1.55 -6.33 -13.94
CA HIS A 31 1.34 -5.03 -13.34
C HIS A 31 0.00 -4.39 -13.79
N GLY A 32 -0.74 -3.81 -12.84
CA GLY A 32 -2.02 -3.14 -13.12
C GLY A 32 -3.20 -4.09 -13.36
N VAL A 33 -3.06 -5.39 -13.08
CA VAL A 33 -4.12 -6.39 -13.19
C VAL A 33 -4.51 -6.91 -11.81
N MET A 34 -5.81 -6.96 -11.53
CA MET A 34 -6.36 -7.60 -10.33
C MET A 34 -7.18 -8.81 -10.75
N VAL A 35 -6.86 -9.99 -10.23
CA VAL A 35 -7.56 -11.23 -10.59
C VAL A 35 -8.64 -11.55 -9.57
N ILE A 36 -9.87 -11.69 -10.05
CA ILE A 36 -10.97 -12.27 -9.30
C ILE A 36 -11.04 -13.75 -9.70
N ALA A 37 -10.44 -14.62 -8.87
CA ALA A 37 -10.54 -16.06 -9.01
C ALA A 37 -11.30 -16.65 -7.83
N MET A 38 -12.30 -17.49 -8.10
CA MET A 38 -13.20 -18.08 -7.09
C MET A 38 -12.58 -19.21 -6.27
N GLU A 39 -11.25 -19.29 -6.19
CA GLU A 39 -10.54 -20.33 -5.44
C GLU A 39 -10.19 -19.91 -4.01
N LYS A 40 -10.26 -18.60 -3.71
CA LYS A 40 -9.95 -18.05 -2.38
C LYS A 40 -11.18 -17.88 -1.47
N ASP A 41 -12.39 -17.99 -2.02
CA ASP A 41 -13.65 -17.84 -1.29
C ASP A 41 -14.30 -19.22 -1.08
N LEU A 42 -14.04 -19.84 0.09
CA LEU A 42 -14.73 -21.01 0.69
C LEU A 42 -14.89 -22.29 -0.17
N ALA A 43 -14.33 -23.39 0.34
CA ALA A 43 -14.47 -24.75 -0.18
C ALA A 43 -15.92 -25.30 -0.03
N ARG A 44 -16.83 -24.88 -0.92
CA ARG A 44 -18.18 -25.45 -1.04
C ARG A 44 -18.52 -25.77 -2.50
N ASP A 45 -19.13 -26.93 -2.70
CA ASP A 45 -19.55 -27.46 -4.01
C ASP A 45 -20.78 -26.72 -4.60
N ASP A 46 -21.50 -25.95 -3.78
CA ASP A 46 -22.71 -25.20 -4.13
C ASP A 46 -22.46 -23.69 -4.16
N ARG A 47 -21.97 -23.17 -5.28
CA ARG A 47 -21.76 -21.73 -5.46
C ARG A 47 -23.08 -21.04 -5.85
N PRO A 48 -23.53 -20.02 -5.10
CA PRO A 48 -24.71 -19.26 -5.51
C PRO A 48 -24.42 -18.50 -6.80
N LEU A 49 -25.25 -18.73 -7.84
CA LEU A 49 -25.15 -18.07 -9.15
C LEU A 49 -25.01 -16.54 -9.02
N ASP A 50 -25.72 -15.93 -8.06
CA ASP A 50 -25.68 -14.49 -7.80
C ASP A 50 -24.28 -13.96 -7.47
N VAL A 51 -23.45 -14.77 -6.79
CA VAL A 51 -22.07 -14.39 -6.46
C VAL A 51 -21.23 -14.33 -7.73
N CYS A 52 -21.31 -15.35 -8.59
CA CYS A 52 -20.61 -15.36 -9.88
C CYS A 52 -21.01 -14.17 -10.74
N LEU A 53 -22.31 -13.94 -10.90
CA LEU A 53 -22.84 -12.84 -11.72
C LEU A 53 -22.45 -11.47 -11.18
N LYS A 54 -22.43 -11.28 -9.86
CA LYS A 54 -21.95 -10.04 -9.24
C LYS A 54 -20.47 -9.78 -9.57
N ARG A 55 -19.62 -10.81 -9.48
CA ARG A 55 -18.19 -10.68 -9.82
C ARG A 55 -17.96 -10.39 -11.31
N VAL A 56 -18.76 -10.99 -12.19
CA VAL A 56 -18.76 -10.68 -13.62
C VAL A 56 -19.18 -9.22 -13.86
N ALA A 57 -20.16 -8.71 -13.12
CA ALA A 57 -20.57 -7.31 -13.23
C ALA A 57 -19.44 -6.34 -12.78
N GLU A 58 -18.64 -6.72 -11.80
CA GLU A 58 -17.53 -5.93 -11.24
C GLU A 58 -16.26 -5.95 -12.11
N CYS A 59 -16.08 -6.93 -13.00
CA CYS A 59 -14.84 -7.06 -13.78
C CYS A 59 -14.76 -6.14 -15.00
N ASP A 60 -13.55 -5.90 -15.49
CA ASP A 60 -13.27 -5.26 -16.78
C ASP A 60 -13.16 -6.28 -17.92
N ILE A 61 -12.51 -7.42 -17.64
CA ILE A 61 -12.29 -8.51 -18.58
C ILE A 61 -12.86 -9.80 -18.00
N TYR A 62 -13.64 -10.51 -18.81
CA TYR A 62 -14.05 -11.88 -18.55
C TYR A 62 -13.12 -12.84 -19.30
N VAL A 63 -12.47 -13.76 -18.58
CA VAL A 63 -11.66 -14.83 -19.14
C VAL A 63 -12.42 -16.15 -19.00
N GLY A 64 -12.93 -16.66 -20.12
CA GLY A 64 -13.60 -17.96 -20.19
C GLY A 64 -12.62 -19.07 -20.49
N LEU A 65 -12.55 -20.08 -19.64
CA LEU A 65 -11.72 -21.27 -19.85
C LEU A 65 -12.60 -22.50 -20.09
N ILE A 66 -12.36 -23.20 -21.20
CA ILE A 66 -13.26 -24.26 -21.67
C ILE A 66 -12.46 -25.51 -22.03
N ALA A 67 -12.71 -26.61 -21.33
CA ALA A 67 -12.21 -27.94 -21.69
C ALA A 67 -13.39 -28.86 -22.06
N TRP A 68 -13.54 -30.00 -21.39
CA TRP A 68 -14.46 -31.08 -21.76
C TRP A 68 -15.53 -31.38 -20.71
N ARG A 69 -15.68 -30.49 -19.73
CA ARG A 69 -16.78 -30.55 -18.76
C ARG A 69 -17.72 -29.40 -18.97
N TYR A 70 -19.02 -29.68 -18.93
CA TYR A 70 -20.04 -28.66 -19.08
C TYR A 70 -20.12 -27.76 -17.83
N GLY A 71 -19.79 -28.32 -16.67
CA GLY A 71 -19.80 -27.61 -15.38
C GLY A 71 -21.12 -27.75 -14.63
N PHE A 72 -21.17 -27.11 -13.46
CA PHE A 72 -22.36 -27.14 -12.60
C PHE A 72 -23.51 -26.34 -13.20
N VAL A 73 -24.71 -26.90 -13.16
CA VAL A 73 -25.96 -26.29 -13.63
C VAL A 73 -26.79 -25.91 -12.40
N PRO A 74 -26.92 -24.61 -12.06
CA PRO A 74 -27.71 -24.19 -10.91
C PRO A 74 -29.19 -24.42 -11.18
N SER A 75 -29.90 -24.95 -10.19
CA SER A 75 -31.35 -25.10 -10.19
C SER A 75 -32.03 -23.79 -9.74
N GLY A 76 -33.10 -23.38 -10.43
CA GLY A 76 -33.88 -22.20 -10.04
C GLY A 76 -34.52 -21.46 -11.21
N ALA A 77 -35.46 -20.54 -10.90
CA ALA A 77 -36.22 -19.78 -11.88
C ALA A 77 -35.37 -18.85 -12.78
N GLY A 78 -34.15 -18.50 -12.34
CA GLY A 78 -33.21 -17.67 -13.09
C GLY A 78 -32.39 -18.39 -14.17
N ASN A 79 -32.60 -19.70 -14.38
CA ASN A 79 -31.90 -20.50 -15.38
C ASN A 79 -32.85 -21.42 -16.17
N PRO A 80 -33.82 -20.86 -16.93
CA PRO A 80 -34.84 -21.65 -17.62
C PRO A 80 -34.27 -22.52 -18.75
N GLU A 81 -33.13 -22.14 -19.32
CA GLU A 81 -32.40 -22.89 -20.35
C GLU A 81 -31.48 -23.98 -19.75
N GLY A 82 -31.41 -24.07 -18.41
CA GLY A 82 -30.61 -25.06 -17.69
C GLY A 82 -29.11 -24.98 -17.99
N LEU A 83 -28.57 -23.80 -18.24
CA LEU A 83 -27.17 -23.57 -18.62
C LEU A 83 -26.20 -23.75 -17.46
N SER A 84 -24.94 -24.06 -17.74
CA SER A 84 -23.91 -24.10 -16.71
C SER A 84 -23.55 -22.71 -16.20
N ILE A 85 -22.97 -22.62 -15.00
CA ILE A 85 -22.49 -21.35 -14.44
C ILE A 85 -21.54 -20.64 -15.41
N THR A 86 -20.57 -21.36 -16.00
CA THR A 86 -19.60 -20.79 -16.95
C THR A 86 -20.28 -20.18 -18.18
N GLU A 87 -21.33 -20.82 -18.70
CA GLU A 87 -22.10 -20.29 -19.83
C GLU A 87 -22.95 -19.07 -19.42
N LEU A 88 -23.53 -19.08 -18.22
CA LEU A 88 -24.27 -17.95 -17.65
C LEU A 88 -23.37 -16.73 -17.40
N GLU A 89 -22.18 -16.94 -16.84
CA GLU A 89 -21.17 -15.90 -16.62
C GLU A 89 -20.78 -15.23 -17.94
N MET A 90 -20.51 -16.03 -18.97
CA MET A 90 -20.14 -15.51 -20.29
C MET A 90 -21.30 -14.74 -20.94
N LYS A 91 -22.54 -15.25 -20.84
CA LYS A 91 -23.73 -14.52 -21.33
C LYS A 91 -23.89 -13.17 -20.60
N ALA A 92 -23.71 -13.15 -19.29
CA ALA A 92 -23.79 -11.93 -18.49
C ALA A 92 -22.67 -10.93 -18.83
N ALA A 93 -21.44 -11.41 -19.01
CA ALA A 93 -20.30 -10.59 -19.42
C ALA A 93 -20.55 -9.96 -20.79
N SER A 94 -21.06 -10.75 -21.74
CA SER A 94 -21.41 -10.28 -23.09
C SER A 94 -22.52 -9.22 -23.04
N ALA A 95 -23.62 -9.49 -22.32
CA ALA A 95 -24.74 -8.56 -22.17
C ALA A 95 -24.32 -7.24 -21.49
N ALA A 96 -23.35 -7.28 -20.55
CA ALA A 96 -22.80 -6.12 -19.88
C ALA A 96 -21.70 -5.40 -20.68
N GLY A 97 -21.43 -5.81 -21.93
CA GLY A 97 -20.42 -5.18 -22.78
C GLY A 97 -18.99 -5.31 -22.25
N LYS A 98 -18.70 -6.36 -21.47
CA LYS A 98 -17.35 -6.63 -20.97
C LYS A 98 -16.45 -7.06 -22.14
N LEU A 99 -15.14 -7.03 -21.93
CA LEU A 99 -14.21 -7.61 -22.88
C LEU A 99 -14.10 -9.12 -22.63
N LEU A 100 -14.43 -9.94 -23.63
CA LEU A 100 -14.41 -11.40 -23.52
C LEU A 100 -13.11 -11.94 -24.13
N LEU A 101 -12.38 -12.73 -23.35
CA LEU A 101 -11.26 -13.53 -23.81
C LEU A 101 -11.59 -15.00 -23.57
N ILE A 102 -11.85 -15.74 -24.66
CA ILE A 102 -12.23 -17.15 -24.58
C ILE A 102 -11.03 -18.02 -24.94
N PHE A 103 -10.67 -18.92 -24.04
CA PHE A 103 -9.62 -19.90 -24.22
C PHE A 103 -10.18 -21.30 -24.16
N MET A 104 -9.84 -22.11 -25.17
CA MET A 104 -10.39 -23.45 -25.32
C MET A 104 -9.27 -24.48 -25.45
N LEU A 105 -9.37 -25.58 -24.69
CA LEU A 105 -8.44 -26.70 -24.84
C LEU A 105 -8.60 -27.29 -26.24
N ARG A 106 -7.51 -27.48 -26.99
CA ARG A 106 -7.54 -28.10 -28.32
C ARG A 106 -8.12 -29.51 -28.28
N GLU A 107 -8.68 -29.96 -29.40
CA GLU A 107 -9.21 -31.32 -29.50
C GLU A 107 -8.14 -32.41 -29.40
N ASP A 108 -6.94 -32.12 -29.89
CA ASP A 108 -5.79 -33.03 -29.89
C ASP A 108 -4.85 -32.85 -28.68
N ALA A 109 -5.21 -31.99 -27.73
CA ALA A 109 -4.42 -31.78 -26.52
C ALA A 109 -4.41 -33.02 -25.61
N PRO A 110 -3.28 -33.38 -24.98
CA PRO A 110 -3.25 -34.42 -23.98
C PRO A 110 -4.22 -34.11 -22.83
N TRP A 111 -5.23 -34.96 -22.63
CA TRP A 111 -6.24 -34.77 -21.59
C TRP A 111 -6.59 -36.06 -20.87
N VAL A 112 -6.95 -35.96 -19.60
CA VAL A 112 -7.33 -37.12 -18.79
C VAL A 112 -8.78 -37.48 -19.13
N PRO A 113 -9.09 -38.70 -19.63
CA PRO A 113 -10.45 -39.05 -20.04
C PRO A 113 -11.50 -38.93 -18.94
N THR A 114 -11.11 -39.16 -17.67
CA THR A 114 -12.01 -38.98 -16.51
C THR A 114 -12.40 -37.52 -16.25
N MET A 115 -11.76 -36.57 -16.92
CA MET A 115 -12.10 -35.15 -16.89
C MET A 115 -12.95 -34.74 -18.11
N MET A 116 -13.61 -35.69 -18.76
CA MET A 116 -14.53 -35.47 -19.88
C MET A 116 -15.93 -35.99 -19.52
N ASP A 117 -16.95 -35.13 -19.65
CA ASP A 117 -18.33 -35.53 -19.29
C ASP A 117 -18.86 -36.65 -20.22
N SER A 118 -18.40 -36.70 -21.48
CA SER A 118 -18.75 -37.75 -22.44
C SER A 118 -18.18 -39.14 -22.09
N VAL A 119 -17.14 -39.21 -21.26
CA VAL A 119 -16.47 -40.47 -20.86
C VAL A 119 -16.94 -40.94 -19.48
N THR A 120 -17.29 -40.01 -18.58
CA THR A 120 -17.71 -40.31 -17.20
C THR A 120 -19.18 -40.78 -17.09
N GLY A 121 -19.89 -40.92 -18.21
CA GLY A 121 -21.26 -41.44 -18.27
C GLY A 121 -22.35 -40.37 -18.21
N ASP A 122 -22.00 -39.09 -18.12
CA ASP A 122 -22.94 -37.96 -18.18
C ASP A 122 -23.12 -37.52 -19.65
N ASN A 123 -23.68 -38.42 -20.46
CA ASN A 123 -23.79 -38.25 -21.92
C ASN A 123 -24.53 -36.97 -22.32
N GLU A 124 -25.49 -36.50 -21.53
CA GLU A 124 -26.19 -35.25 -21.80
C GLU A 124 -25.29 -34.04 -21.57
N ARG A 125 -24.54 -33.97 -20.46
CA ARG A 125 -23.54 -32.90 -20.29
C ARG A 125 -22.43 -32.97 -21.33
N GLY A 126 -21.98 -34.19 -21.69
CA GLY A 126 -21.04 -34.42 -22.79
C GLY A 126 -21.50 -33.81 -24.12
N LYS A 127 -22.73 -34.09 -24.55
CA LYS A 127 -23.32 -33.47 -25.76
C LYS A 127 -23.40 -31.95 -25.65
N ARG A 128 -23.72 -31.42 -24.47
CA ARG A 128 -23.85 -29.98 -24.25
C ARG A 128 -22.52 -29.24 -24.33
N ILE A 129 -21.45 -29.77 -23.71
CA ILE A 129 -20.12 -29.16 -23.83
C ILE A 129 -19.59 -29.24 -25.26
N GLU A 130 -19.81 -30.36 -25.97
CA GLU A 130 -19.43 -30.50 -27.39
C GLU A 130 -20.18 -29.52 -28.29
N ALA A 131 -21.50 -29.36 -28.08
CA ALA A 131 -22.30 -28.41 -28.84
C ALA A 131 -21.89 -26.95 -28.53
N TRP A 132 -21.58 -26.65 -27.27
CA TRP A 132 -21.19 -25.30 -26.86
C TRP A 132 -19.80 -24.93 -27.37
N ARG A 133 -18.83 -25.85 -27.31
CA ARG A 133 -17.48 -25.67 -27.90
C ARG A 133 -17.56 -25.35 -29.38
N ARG A 134 -18.32 -26.14 -30.16
CA ARG A 134 -18.54 -25.89 -31.59
C ARG A 134 -19.14 -24.51 -31.85
N ARG A 135 -20.21 -24.16 -31.12
CA ARG A 135 -20.84 -22.83 -31.24
C ARG A 135 -19.87 -21.70 -30.96
N LEU A 136 -18.99 -21.83 -29.96
CA LEU A 136 -18.02 -20.80 -29.62
C LEU A 136 -16.95 -20.61 -30.69
N LEU A 137 -16.48 -21.69 -31.30
CA LEU A 137 -15.57 -21.61 -32.45
C LEU A 137 -16.21 -20.90 -33.65
N GLU A 138 -17.54 -21.02 -33.81
CA GLU A 138 -18.29 -20.35 -34.89
C GLU A 138 -18.62 -18.88 -34.58
N THR A 139 -18.82 -18.53 -33.30
CA THR A 139 -19.45 -17.26 -32.90
C THR A 139 -18.56 -16.30 -32.10
N ALA A 140 -17.39 -16.76 -31.65
CA ALA A 140 -16.47 -15.96 -30.83
C ALA A 140 -15.03 -16.07 -31.31
N VAL A 141 -14.20 -15.10 -30.94
CA VAL A 141 -12.74 -15.19 -31.10
C VAL A 141 -12.20 -16.07 -29.98
N VAL A 142 -11.91 -17.32 -30.32
CA VAL A 142 -11.37 -18.32 -29.40
C VAL A 142 -9.87 -18.46 -29.61
N LYS A 143 -9.09 -18.46 -28.52
CA LYS A 143 -7.68 -18.86 -28.54
C LYS A 143 -7.55 -20.26 -27.98
N GLU A 144 -6.94 -21.14 -28.74
CA GLU A 144 -6.76 -22.51 -28.29
C GLU A 144 -5.50 -22.67 -27.44
N PHE A 145 -5.46 -23.70 -26.60
CA PHE A 145 -4.28 -24.09 -25.81
C PHE A 145 -4.21 -25.60 -25.64
N SER A 146 -3.02 -26.12 -25.36
CA SER A 146 -2.74 -27.55 -25.20
C SER A 146 -2.35 -27.92 -23.77
N ASP A 147 -1.79 -26.97 -23.02
CA ASP A 147 -1.34 -27.17 -21.63
C ASP A 147 -1.47 -25.89 -20.78
N ALA A 148 -1.17 -26.01 -19.49
CA ALA A 148 -1.28 -24.92 -18.51
C ALA A 148 -0.29 -23.77 -18.76
N ALA A 149 0.90 -24.04 -19.29
CA ALA A 149 1.91 -23.03 -19.56
C ALA A 149 1.55 -22.20 -20.80
N GLU A 150 1.10 -22.87 -21.86
CA GLU A 150 0.57 -22.24 -23.07
C GLU A 150 -0.64 -21.36 -22.73
N LEU A 151 -1.59 -21.87 -21.94
CA LEU A 151 -2.74 -21.10 -21.51
C LEU A 151 -2.31 -19.86 -20.70
N ALA A 152 -1.46 -20.03 -19.69
CA ALA A 152 -1.03 -18.93 -18.83
C ALA A 152 -0.33 -17.83 -19.64
N LEU A 153 0.53 -18.21 -20.59
CA LEU A 153 1.19 -17.28 -21.50
C LEU A 153 0.19 -16.57 -22.41
N ALA A 154 -0.75 -17.31 -23.00
CA ALA A 154 -1.74 -16.76 -23.92
C ALA A 154 -2.70 -15.79 -23.23
N VAL A 155 -3.15 -16.11 -22.01
CA VAL A 155 -3.97 -15.23 -21.17
C VAL A 155 -3.20 -13.99 -20.79
N ARG A 156 -1.99 -14.14 -20.23
CA ARG A 156 -1.14 -13.01 -19.84
C ARG A 156 -0.90 -12.07 -21.01
N ASN A 157 -0.46 -12.58 -22.15
CA ASN A 157 -0.17 -11.74 -23.32
C ASN A 157 -1.42 -11.00 -23.82
N SER A 158 -2.58 -11.65 -23.77
CA SER A 158 -3.85 -11.02 -24.17
C SER A 158 -4.22 -9.88 -23.22
N VAL A 159 -4.19 -10.15 -21.91
CA VAL A 159 -4.51 -9.15 -20.87
C VAL A 159 -3.49 -8.01 -20.86
N SER A 160 -2.19 -8.29 -20.94
CA SER A 160 -1.13 -7.27 -21.00
C SER A 160 -1.27 -6.37 -22.22
N ARG A 161 -1.61 -6.93 -23.39
CA ARG A 161 -1.87 -6.14 -24.59
C ARG A 161 -3.06 -5.20 -24.39
N ILE A 162 -4.14 -5.69 -23.79
CA ILE A 162 -5.34 -4.87 -23.51
C ILE A 162 -5.03 -3.77 -22.49
N ALA A 163 -4.24 -4.09 -21.45
CA ALA A 163 -3.78 -3.11 -20.47
C ALA A 163 -2.91 -2.01 -21.14
N ALA A 164 -2.02 -2.40 -22.05
CA ALA A 164 -1.20 -1.47 -22.83
C ALA A 164 -2.05 -0.61 -23.80
N GLU A 165 -3.01 -1.20 -24.51
CA GLU A 165 -3.91 -0.50 -25.43
C GLU A 165 -4.86 0.48 -24.73
N ARG A 166 -5.39 0.10 -23.55
CA ARG A 166 -6.14 1.02 -22.67
C ARG A 166 -5.27 2.20 -22.22
N SER A 167 -3.97 1.97 -22.01
CA SER A 167 -3.02 3.02 -21.62
C SER A 167 -2.70 3.99 -22.75
N ILE A 168 -2.72 3.54 -24.02
CA ILE A 168 -2.44 4.35 -25.22
C ILE A 168 -3.67 5.17 -25.66
N ARG A 169 -4.89 4.63 -25.55
CA ARG A 169 -6.14 5.28 -26.04
C ARG A 169 -6.74 6.35 -25.11
N ARG A 170 -6.06 6.75 -24.04
CA ARG A 170 -6.45 7.91 -23.21
C ARG A 170 -5.55 9.12 -23.49
N PRO A 171 -5.87 9.98 -24.48
CA PRO A 171 -5.25 11.29 -24.56
C PRO A 171 -5.86 12.22 -23.48
N SER A 172 -4.98 12.82 -22.68
CA SER A 172 -5.22 14.05 -21.89
C SER A 172 -6.51 14.13 -21.06
N ALA A 173 -6.60 13.33 -19.99
CA ALA A 173 -7.24 13.69 -18.72
C ALA A 173 -6.94 12.59 -17.70
N THR A 174 -6.27 12.92 -16.59
CA THR A 174 -5.99 12.04 -15.45
C THR A 174 -5.06 10.85 -15.74
N ARG A 175 -3.76 11.14 -15.75
CA ARG A 175 -2.68 10.18 -15.61
C ARG A 175 -2.58 9.84 -14.10
N ARG A 176 -3.16 8.73 -13.62
CA ARG A 176 -2.69 8.10 -12.38
C ARG A 176 -1.62 7.10 -12.79
N ALA A 177 -0.38 7.44 -12.49
CA ALA A 177 0.73 6.54 -12.65
C ALA A 177 0.49 5.29 -11.80
N ALA A 178 0.94 4.14 -12.28
CA ALA A 178 1.33 3.04 -11.43
C ALA A 178 2.14 3.60 -10.26
N THR A 179 1.51 3.80 -9.11
CA THR A 179 2.21 4.43 -8.00
C THR A 179 3.10 3.37 -7.39
N LEU A 180 4.40 3.45 -7.65
CA LEU A 180 5.39 2.76 -6.83
C LEU A 180 5.10 3.15 -5.39
N LEU A 181 4.85 2.17 -4.52
CA LEU A 181 4.73 2.48 -3.09
C LEU A 181 6.11 2.91 -2.58
N PRO A 182 6.18 3.92 -1.70
CA PRO A 182 7.44 4.33 -1.13
C PRO A 182 8.01 3.16 -0.33
N ASP A 183 9.21 2.71 -0.68
CA ASP A 183 9.94 1.73 0.12
C ASP A 183 10.41 2.40 1.41
N ILE A 184 9.89 1.96 2.55
CA ILE A 184 10.24 2.49 3.87
C ILE A 184 11.05 1.45 4.60
N ASP A 185 12.31 1.77 4.90
CA ASP A 185 13.16 0.99 5.79
C ASP A 185 12.73 1.22 7.24
N TRP A 186 12.12 0.21 7.86
CA TRP A 186 11.56 0.27 9.20
C TRP A 186 12.56 -0.21 10.25
N VAL A 187 12.80 0.63 11.26
CA VAL A 187 13.56 0.26 12.47
C VAL A 187 12.57 -0.02 13.60
N GLU A 188 12.71 -1.17 14.25
CA GLU A 188 11.93 -1.51 15.44
C GLU A 188 12.49 -0.79 16.67
N ILE A 189 11.62 -0.12 17.42
CA ILE A 189 11.91 0.39 18.75
C ILE A 189 11.16 -0.49 19.76
N PRO A 190 11.87 -1.20 20.65
CA PRO A 190 11.24 -2.12 21.59
C PRO A 190 10.43 -1.37 22.65
N THR A 191 9.42 -2.06 23.20
CA THR A 191 8.69 -1.59 24.39
C THR A 191 9.67 -1.28 25.52
N GLY A 192 9.48 -0.16 26.20
CA GLY A 192 10.26 0.14 27.40
C GLY A 192 10.13 1.57 27.89
N ALA A 193 10.63 1.78 29.11
CA ALA A 193 10.76 3.11 29.70
C ALA A 193 11.94 3.87 29.13
N PHE A 194 11.80 5.20 28.99
CA PHE A 194 12.90 6.10 28.68
C PHE A 194 12.76 7.43 29.41
N ARG A 195 13.87 8.16 29.51
CA ARG A 195 13.92 9.51 30.06
C ARG A 195 13.53 10.54 28.99
N TYR A 196 12.33 11.06 29.11
CA TYR A 196 11.78 12.12 28.28
C TYR A 196 12.11 13.50 28.84
N GLN A 197 12.50 14.43 27.96
CA GLN A 197 12.84 15.83 28.24
C GLN A 197 13.83 15.98 29.41
N GLY A 198 14.76 15.03 29.54
CA GLY A 198 15.81 15.04 30.56
C GLY A 198 15.34 14.77 32.00
N GLY A 199 14.09 14.36 32.24
CA GLY A 199 13.62 14.17 33.62
C GLY A 199 12.44 13.23 33.84
N GLN A 200 11.48 13.13 32.92
CA GLN A 200 10.28 12.30 33.13
C GLN A 200 10.49 10.89 32.57
N SER A 201 10.24 9.86 33.38
CA SER A 201 10.20 8.48 32.89
C SER A 201 8.86 8.22 32.21
N ILE A 202 8.88 7.85 30.93
CA ILE A 202 7.70 7.48 30.15
C ILE A 202 7.91 6.08 29.56
N GLU A 203 6.89 5.25 29.61
CA GLU A 203 6.88 3.93 28.97
C GLU A 203 6.13 4.01 27.64
N LEU A 204 6.76 3.52 26.57
CA LEU A 204 6.16 3.43 25.25
C LEU A 204 6.02 1.96 24.84
N PRO A 205 4.90 1.58 24.19
CA PRO A 205 4.80 0.27 23.55
C PRO A 205 5.79 0.20 22.38
N ARG A 206 6.05 -1.02 21.92
CA ARG A 206 6.80 -1.29 20.69
C ARG A 206 6.17 -0.56 19.50
N PHE A 207 7.01 0.08 18.69
CA PHE A 207 6.63 0.71 17.43
C PHE A 207 7.74 0.57 16.40
N PHE A 208 7.43 0.88 15.14
CA PHE A 208 8.44 1.01 14.10
C PHE A 208 8.51 2.45 13.64
N ILE A 209 9.72 2.90 13.32
CA ILE A 209 9.99 4.24 12.79
C ILE A 209 10.83 4.11 11.53
N ALA A 210 10.59 4.97 10.54
CA ALA A 210 11.41 4.99 9.34
C ALA A 210 12.87 5.32 9.70
N ARG A 211 13.83 4.57 9.15
CA ARG A 211 15.27 4.78 9.38
C ARG A 211 15.71 6.19 9.01
N TYR A 212 15.07 6.77 8.01
CA TYR A 212 15.36 8.09 7.44
C TYR A 212 14.12 9.00 7.43
N PRO A 213 14.28 10.33 7.34
CA PRO A 213 13.19 11.22 6.93
C PRO A 213 12.62 10.80 5.58
N VAL A 214 11.34 11.09 5.34
CA VAL A 214 10.72 10.82 4.04
C VAL A 214 11.45 11.59 2.96
N THR A 215 11.87 10.90 1.90
CA THR A 215 12.65 11.45 0.79
C THR A 215 11.76 12.03 -0.31
N ASN A 216 12.34 12.84 -1.20
CA ASN A 216 11.61 13.37 -2.36
C ASN A 216 10.99 12.27 -3.22
N ILE A 217 11.71 11.18 -3.51
CA ILE A 217 11.18 10.10 -4.35
C ILE A 217 10.02 9.35 -3.68
N GLN A 218 10.10 9.15 -2.35
CA GLN A 218 9.00 8.56 -1.59
C GLN A 218 7.78 9.49 -1.56
N TYR A 219 7.98 10.79 -1.37
CA TYR A 219 6.90 11.78 -1.40
C TYR A 219 6.30 11.96 -2.79
N GLN A 220 7.11 11.82 -3.85
CA GLN A 220 6.65 11.90 -5.23
C GLN A 220 5.60 10.83 -5.54
N CYS A 221 5.68 9.65 -4.91
CA CYS A 221 4.67 8.62 -5.03
C CYS A 221 3.28 9.11 -4.59
N PHE A 222 3.20 9.88 -3.51
CA PHE A 222 1.94 10.48 -3.05
C PHE A 222 1.41 11.54 -4.04
N ILE A 223 2.31 12.36 -4.60
CA ILE A 223 1.93 13.36 -5.62
C ILE A 223 1.40 12.64 -6.87
N ASP A 224 2.11 11.64 -7.37
CA ASP A 224 1.80 10.89 -8.60
C ASP A 224 0.51 10.06 -8.48
N ALA A 225 0.15 9.63 -7.27
CA ALA A 225 -1.15 9.00 -6.96
C ALA A 225 -2.33 9.98 -6.99
N GLY A 226 -2.09 11.28 -7.18
CA GLY A 226 -3.10 12.33 -7.04
C GLY A 226 -3.48 12.55 -5.56
N GLY A 227 -2.51 12.43 -4.65
CA GLY A 227 -2.72 12.63 -3.21
C GLY A 227 -3.27 14.00 -2.85
N TYR A 228 -2.93 15.04 -3.64
CA TYR A 228 -3.49 16.38 -3.50
C TYR A 228 -4.90 16.52 -4.06
N ASP A 229 -5.34 15.62 -4.94
CA ASP A 229 -6.65 15.69 -5.58
C ASP A 229 -7.70 14.86 -4.81
N ASP A 230 -7.27 13.88 -4.03
CA ASP A 230 -8.14 12.98 -3.30
C ASP A 230 -8.52 13.52 -1.91
N ALA A 231 -9.75 14.03 -1.79
CA ALA A 231 -10.27 14.65 -0.56
C ALA A 231 -10.25 13.72 0.67
N ARG A 232 -10.14 12.40 0.50
CA ARG A 232 -10.10 11.44 1.62
C ARG A 232 -8.90 11.67 2.52
N TRP A 233 -7.74 12.05 1.96
CA TRP A 233 -6.52 12.26 2.74
C TRP A 233 -6.54 13.57 3.55
N TRP A 234 -7.40 14.51 3.16
CA TRP A 234 -7.46 15.86 3.72
C TRP A 234 -8.61 16.08 4.71
N GLN A 235 -9.35 15.04 5.10
CA GLN A 235 -10.47 15.18 6.04
C GLN A 235 -10.01 15.78 7.38
N ALA A 236 -10.68 16.84 7.83
CA ALA A 236 -10.31 17.63 9.02
C ALA A 236 -8.92 18.30 8.95
N LEU A 237 -8.26 18.33 7.79
CA LEU A 237 -7.01 19.06 7.56
C LEU A 237 -7.28 20.27 6.69
N LYS A 238 -6.47 21.33 6.87
CA LYS A 238 -6.47 22.43 5.92
C LYS A 238 -5.76 21.98 4.65
N LYS A 239 -6.52 21.90 3.54
CA LYS A 239 -5.94 21.57 2.24
C LYS A 239 -5.07 22.73 1.74
N MET A 240 -3.82 22.42 1.45
CA MET A 240 -2.90 23.41 0.91
C MET A 240 -3.12 23.59 -0.61
N PRO A 241 -2.71 24.73 -1.21
CA PRO A 241 -2.97 25.02 -2.63
C PRO A 241 -2.41 24.00 -3.62
N GLY A 242 -1.38 23.26 -3.23
CA GLY A 242 -0.69 22.26 -4.03
C GLY A 242 0.68 21.93 -3.42
N PRO A 243 1.40 20.91 -3.93
CA PRO A 243 2.74 20.59 -3.46
C PRO A 243 3.67 21.76 -3.79
N ALA A 244 4.44 22.23 -2.80
CA ALA A 244 5.57 23.10 -3.10
C ALA A 244 6.65 22.31 -3.86
N GLU A 245 7.51 22.99 -4.61
CA GLU A 245 8.77 22.37 -5.01
C GLU A 245 9.69 22.28 -3.79
N SER A 246 10.35 21.13 -3.63
CA SER A 246 11.39 21.00 -2.60
C SER A 246 12.58 21.85 -3.01
N SER A 247 13.09 22.66 -2.10
CA SER A 247 14.29 23.47 -2.32
C SER A 247 15.51 22.63 -2.76
N TRP A 248 15.52 21.35 -2.38
CA TRP A 248 16.54 20.38 -2.75
C TRP A 248 15.88 19.14 -3.39
N PRO A 249 15.56 19.16 -4.69
CA PRO A 249 14.65 18.19 -5.31
C PRO A 249 15.27 16.82 -5.62
N GLN A 250 16.53 16.57 -5.25
CA GLN A 250 17.21 15.30 -5.55
C GLN A 250 16.47 14.11 -4.89
N PRO A 251 16.32 12.97 -5.58
CA PRO A 251 15.45 11.86 -5.15
C PRO A 251 15.63 11.37 -3.72
N ASN A 252 16.89 11.25 -3.26
CA ASN A 252 17.28 10.69 -1.97
C ASN A 252 17.53 11.74 -0.87
N ARG A 253 17.20 13.01 -1.11
CA ARG A 253 17.21 14.04 -0.06
C ARG A 253 15.87 14.05 0.68
N PRO A 254 15.84 14.50 1.95
CA PRO A 254 14.60 14.71 2.68
C PRO A 254 13.64 15.58 1.88
N ARG A 255 12.36 15.22 1.92
CA ARG A 255 11.28 16.07 1.41
C ARG A 255 11.13 17.27 2.34
N THR A 256 11.44 18.46 1.84
CA THR A 256 11.25 19.73 2.55
C THR A 256 10.06 20.51 2.00
N ASP A 257 9.86 21.73 2.51
CA ASP A 257 8.83 22.65 2.00
C ASP A 257 7.43 22.03 2.10
N VAL A 258 7.20 21.29 3.20
CA VAL A 258 6.00 20.49 3.44
C VAL A 258 5.40 20.87 4.79
N SER A 259 4.09 21.11 4.79
CA SER A 259 3.35 21.47 5.99
C SER A 259 2.97 20.22 6.79
N TRP A 260 2.59 20.41 8.05
CA TRP A 260 2.12 19.33 8.91
C TRP A 260 0.88 18.62 8.33
N TYR A 261 -0.04 19.39 7.71
CA TYR A 261 -1.22 18.83 7.05
C TYR A 261 -0.85 17.93 5.86
N GLU A 262 0.12 18.35 5.05
CA GLU A 262 0.61 17.56 3.92
C GLU A 262 1.29 16.27 4.38
N ALA A 263 2.11 16.35 5.43
CA ALA A 263 2.77 15.20 6.02
C ALA A 263 1.74 14.20 6.60
N THR A 264 0.69 14.71 7.25
CA THR A 264 -0.43 13.89 7.75
C THR A 264 -1.24 13.27 6.61
N ALA A 265 -1.51 14.01 5.54
CA ALA A 265 -2.20 13.49 4.35
C ALA A 265 -1.39 12.39 3.67
N PHE A 266 -0.07 12.55 3.56
CA PHE A 266 0.84 11.51 3.08
C PHE A 266 0.74 10.24 3.92
N CYS A 267 0.77 10.35 5.26
CA CYS A 267 0.64 9.20 6.16
C CYS A 267 -0.69 8.45 5.98
N ARG A 268 -1.80 9.18 5.83
CA ARG A 268 -3.12 8.58 5.58
C ARG A 268 -3.19 7.86 4.25
N TRP A 269 -2.65 8.48 3.20
CA TRP A 269 -2.55 7.84 1.89
C TRP A 269 -1.72 6.55 1.98
N LEU A 270 -0.55 6.61 2.61
CA LEU A 270 0.35 5.46 2.73
C LEU A 270 -0.28 4.33 3.58
N SER A 271 -0.99 4.67 4.66
CA SER A 271 -1.77 3.70 5.44
C SER A 271 -2.76 2.94 4.56
N ALA A 272 -3.50 3.66 3.72
CA ALA A 272 -4.47 3.03 2.82
C ALA A 272 -3.82 2.16 1.73
N GLN A 273 -2.56 2.42 1.38
CA GLN A 273 -1.81 1.56 0.45
C GLN A 273 -1.28 0.29 1.12
N LEU A 274 -0.90 0.37 2.40
CA LEU A 274 -0.29 -0.74 3.14
C LEU A 274 -1.32 -1.62 3.86
N GLY A 275 -2.57 -1.17 3.99
CA GLY A 275 -3.70 -1.96 4.49
C GLY A 275 -3.74 -2.04 6.02
N ASP A 276 -3.00 -2.98 6.60
CA ASP A 276 -3.12 -3.37 8.02
C ASP A 276 -2.27 -2.52 8.99
N ASP A 277 -1.37 -1.70 8.47
CA ASP A 277 -0.49 -0.84 9.28
C ASP A 277 -1.01 0.61 9.31
N GLU A 278 -1.33 1.12 10.51
CA GLU A 278 -1.54 2.56 10.70
C GLU A 278 -0.20 3.29 10.55
N ILE A 279 -0.02 4.01 9.44
CA ILE A 279 1.10 4.91 9.23
C ILE A 279 0.71 6.31 9.68
N ARG A 280 1.57 6.91 10.50
CA ARG A 280 1.37 8.26 11.04
C ARG A 280 2.70 8.98 11.23
N LEU A 281 2.63 10.27 11.52
CA LEU A 281 3.78 10.98 12.08
C LEU A 281 4.17 10.35 13.41
N SER A 282 5.46 10.39 13.74
CA SER A 282 5.92 10.06 15.09
C SER A 282 5.24 10.98 16.10
N SER A 283 4.91 10.45 17.28
CA SER A 283 4.70 11.34 18.40
C SER A 283 6.02 11.99 18.81
N GLU A 284 5.95 13.10 19.52
CA GLU A 284 7.15 13.72 20.08
C GLU A 284 7.94 12.74 20.97
N GLN A 285 7.22 11.96 21.78
CA GLN A 285 7.82 11.00 22.71
C GLN A 285 8.47 9.84 21.96
N GLU A 286 7.85 9.33 20.90
CA GLU A 286 8.43 8.29 20.05
C GLU A 286 9.69 8.76 19.33
N TRP A 287 9.64 9.99 18.82
CA TRP A 287 10.80 10.60 18.17
C TRP A 287 11.96 10.74 19.15
N GLU A 288 11.72 11.28 20.35
CA GLU A 288 12.77 11.41 21.36
C GLU A 288 13.26 10.06 21.86
N ARG A 289 12.38 9.07 22.04
CA ARG A 289 12.78 7.70 22.40
C ARG A 289 13.73 7.11 21.35
N ALA A 290 13.45 7.32 20.07
CA ALA A 290 14.29 6.83 18.98
C ALA A 290 15.65 7.55 18.92
N ALA A 291 15.69 8.84 19.28
CA ALA A 291 16.91 9.65 19.30
C ALA A 291 17.74 9.43 20.57
N ALA A 292 17.17 9.66 21.75
CA ALA A 292 17.86 9.64 23.03
C ALA A 292 18.14 8.21 23.54
N GLY A 293 17.44 7.19 23.03
CA GLY A 293 17.49 5.86 23.60
C GLY A 293 16.85 5.79 25.00
N PRO A 294 16.92 4.63 25.69
CA PRO A 294 16.34 4.47 27.03
C PRO A 294 17.00 5.37 28.09
N ASP A 295 18.29 5.66 27.94
CA ASP A 295 19.10 6.38 28.94
C ASP A 295 18.98 7.91 28.86
N GLY A 296 18.31 8.46 27.84
CA GLY A 296 18.16 9.90 27.66
C GLY A 296 19.45 10.57 27.16
N ARG A 297 20.06 10.03 26.10
CA ARG A 297 21.28 10.57 25.48
C ARG A 297 21.04 11.97 24.91
N GLU A 298 22.06 12.82 25.00
CA GLU A 298 22.02 14.19 24.47
C GLU A 298 21.94 14.22 22.94
N PHE A 299 22.69 13.34 22.26
CA PHE A 299 22.64 13.12 20.81
C PHE A 299 22.37 11.64 20.49
N PRO A 300 21.91 11.29 19.27
CA PRO A 300 21.60 9.91 18.90
C PRO A 300 22.76 8.92 19.13
N TRP A 301 23.97 9.32 18.76
CA TRP A 301 25.21 8.55 18.96
C TRP A 301 25.73 8.60 20.41
N GLY A 302 25.13 9.40 21.28
CA GLY A 302 25.52 9.58 22.68
C GLY A 302 26.49 10.75 22.94
N GLY A 303 26.68 11.05 24.23
CA GLY A 303 27.64 12.06 24.68
C GLY A 303 27.41 13.46 24.11
N ARG A 304 28.47 14.26 24.03
CA ARG A 304 28.46 15.59 23.42
C ARG A 304 28.58 15.53 21.90
N TYR A 305 28.26 16.63 21.24
CA TYR A 305 28.45 16.77 19.81
C TYR A 305 29.91 16.54 19.39
N GLN A 306 30.10 15.89 18.24
CA GLN A 306 31.40 15.75 17.57
C GLN A 306 31.25 16.21 16.10
N PRO A 307 32.23 16.91 15.53
CA PRO A 307 32.20 17.32 14.13
C PRO A 307 32.07 16.13 13.17
N GLY A 308 31.29 16.32 12.11
CA GLY A 308 31.05 15.33 11.07
C GLY A 308 30.06 14.24 11.46
N MET A 309 29.32 14.38 12.57
CA MET A 309 28.31 13.39 13.00
C MET A 309 26.92 13.64 12.40
N ALA A 310 26.66 14.86 11.92
CA ALA A 310 25.36 15.27 11.39
C ALA A 310 25.52 16.42 10.39
N ASN A 311 24.52 16.64 9.54
CA ASN A 311 24.45 17.84 8.70
C ASN A 311 23.89 19.02 9.50
N VAL A 312 24.76 19.87 10.02
CA VAL A 312 24.43 21.06 10.84
C VAL A 312 25.42 22.18 10.51
N ASN A 313 25.19 23.37 11.07
CA ASN A 313 26.14 24.48 10.97
C ASN A 313 27.16 24.42 12.12
N GLU A 314 28.26 23.70 11.92
CA GLU A 314 29.33 23.56 12.92
C GLU A 314 30.17 24.82 13.11
N LYS A 315 30.11 25.75 12.14
CA LYS A 315 30.78 27.05 12.22
C LYS A 315 30.15 27.93 13.29
N LEU A 316 28.85 27.74 13.57
CA LEU A 316 28.22 28.36 14.73
C LEU A 316 28.85 27.79 16.00
N ASP A 317 29.22 28.69 16.91
CA ASP A 317 29.87 28.36 18.17
C ASP A 317 31.24 27.64 18.03
N ASN A 318 31.86 27.72 16.84
CA ASN A 318 33.21 27.19 16.53
C ASN A 318 33.41 25.72 16.92
N LEU A 319 32.38 24.88 16.69
CA LEU A 319 32.43 23.46 17.02
C LEU A 319 33.11 22.62 15.94
N GLY A 320 33.14 23.09 14.69
CA GLY A 320 33.79 22.42 13.58
C GLY A 320 33.79 23.26 12.30
N PRO A 321 34.46 22.79 11.24
CA PRO A 321 34.65 23.58 10.02
C PRO A 321 33.47 23.49 9.04
N TRP A 322 32.54 22.54 9.24
CA TRP A 322 31.55 22.19 8.23
C TRP A 322 30.27 23.02 8.33
N TYR A 323 29.82 23.54 7.20
CA TYR A 323 28.50 24.12 7.01
C TYR A 323 28.17 24.02 5.52
N LEU A 324 27.26 23.11 5.17
CA LEU A 324 27.01 22.76 3.76
C LEU A 324 25.98 23.66 3.08
N GLU A 325 25.24 24.46 3.86
CA GLU A 325 24.22 25.40 3.39
C GLU A 325 23.07 24.73 2.59
N GLN A 326 22.82 23.44 2.86
CA GLN A 326 21.82 22.63 2.18
C GLN A 326 21.54 21.32 2.93
N THR A 327 20.45 20.64 2.58
CA THR A 327 20.22 19.25 3.00
C THR A 327 21.20 18.28 2.31
N THR A 328 21.42 17.12 2.93
CA THR A 328 22.18 16.02 2.32
C THR A 328 21.26 14.88 1.94
N ALA A 329 21.74 13.95 1.12
CA ALA A 329 21.06 12.66 0.97
C ALA A 329 20.92 12.00 2.34
N VAL A 330 19.82 11.28 2.55
CA VAL A 330 19.59 10.57 3.81
C VAL A 330 20.66 9.48 4.02
N GLY A 331 21.07 9.28 5.27
CA GLY A 331 22.00 8.22 5.65
C GLY A 331 23.47 8.44 5.33
N VAL A 332 23.88 9.61 4.84
CA VAL A 332 25.31 9.90 4.57
C VAL A 332 26.15 10.10 5.84
N TYR A 333 25.49 10.18 7.01
CA TYR A 333 26.12 10.21 8.33
C TYR A 333 25.83 8.91 9.11
N PRO A 334 26.32 7.73 8.68
CA PRO A 334 26.03 6.46 9.34
C PRO A 334 26.50 6.41 10.81
N GLN A 335 27.57 7.15 11.14
CA GLN A 335 28.07 7.32 12.51
C GLN A 335 27.13 8.14 13.41
N GLY A 336 26.22 8.91 12.82
CA GLY A 336 25.25 9.75 13.53
C GLY A 336 23.99 9.01 13.99
N GLY A 337 23.95 7.67 13.85
CA GLY A 337 22.77 6.87 14.16
C GLY A 337 22.51 6.70 15.66
N SER A 338 21.23 6.44 15.98
CA SER A 338 20.83 6.01 17.33
C SER A 338 21.28 4.58 17.64
N ALA A 339 21.09 4.14 18.90
CA ALA A 339 21.42 2.78 19.32
C ALA A 339 20.69 1.70 18.51
N GLU A 340 19.44 1.97 18.14
CA GLU A 340 18.60 1.08 17.32
C GLU A 340 18.86 1.26 15.80
N GLY A 341 19.71 2.22 15.40
CA GLY A 341 20.14 2.41 14.02
C GLY A 341 19.25 3.33 13.19
N VAL A 342 18.46 4.20 13.84
CA VAL A 342 17.73 5.29 13.17
C VAL A 342 18.71 6.42 12.85
N LEU A 343 18.67 6.93 11.62
CA LEU A 343 19.62 7.90 11.08
C LEU A 343 18.99 9.27 10.87
N ASP A 344 19.84 10.28 10.79
CA ASP A 344 19.47 11.69 10.58
C ASP A 344 18.49 12.23 11.65
N LEU A 345 18.60 11.74 12.90
CA LEU A 345 17.83 12.25 14.04
C LEU A 345 18.45 13.52 14.68
N ALA A 346 19.55 14.01 14.12
CA ALA A 346 20.12 15.31 14.46
C ALA A 346 20.55 16.00 13.17
N GLY A 347 20.11 17.24 12.97
CA GLY A 347 20.39 18.02 11.77
C GLY A 347 19.64 17.53 10.53
N ASN A 348 20.14 17.92 9.36
CA ASN A 348 19.52 17.78 8.04
C ASN A 348 18.19 18.53 7.94
N VAL A 349 17.12 18.08 8.59
CA VAL A 349 15.81 18.77 8.60
C VAL A 349 15.10 18.65 9.95
N TRP A 350 14.39 19.69 10.35
CA TRP A 350 13.39 19.60 11.40
C TRP A 350 12.28 18.65 10.97
N GLU A 351 11.81 17.79 11.86
CA GLU A 351 10.79 16.79 11.56
C GLU A 351 9.47 17.10 12.28
N TRP A 352 8.38 17.21 11.50
CA TRP A 352 7.03 17.33 12.06
C TRP A 352 6.66 16.09 12.90
N CYS A 353 6.21 16.33 14.13
CA CYS A 353 5.58 15.32 14.98
C CYS A 353 4.06 15.47 14.98
N LEU A 354 3.37 14.41 15.41
CA LEU A 354 1.90 14.35 15.45
C LEU A 354 1.29 15.35 16.44
N ASN A 355 1.95 15.60 17.56
CA ASN A 355 1.37 16.26 18.73
C ASN A 355 1.38 17.80 18.65
N GLU A 356 0.47 18.42 19.40
CA GLU A 356 0.48 19.87 19.65
C GLU A 356 1.69 20.27 20.52
N SER A 357 2.30 21.44 20.26
CA SER A 357 3.50 21.89 20.97
C SER A 357 3.26 22.21 22.43
N ASP A 358 2.14 22.88 22.71
CA ASP A 358 1.83 23.43 24.03
C ASP A 358 1.18 22.36 24.92
N GLU A 359 0.53 21.36 24.30
CA GLU A 359 -0.08 20.23 24.97
C GLU A 359 0.36 18.91 24.33
N PRO A 360 1.60 18.45 24.58
CA PRO A 360 2.18 17.28 23.93
C PRO A 360 1.34 15.99 23.99
N PRO A 361 0.47 15.74 24.99
CA PRO A 361 -0.42 14.58 24.93
C PRO A 361 -1.49 14.63 23.82
N ARG A 362 -1.80 15.81 23.25
CA ARG A 362 -2.85 15.96 22.23
C ARG A 362 -2.33 15.59 20.85
N THR A 363 -2.93 14.55 20.26
CA THR A 363 -2.61 13.99 18.94
C THR A 363 -3.72 14.17 17.90
N ALA A 364 -4.81 14.86 18.27
CA ALA A 364 -5.98 14.96 17.41
C ALA A 364 -5.61 15.53 16.03
N PRO A 365 -6.08 14.91 14.92
CA PRO A 365 -5.80 15.41 13.60
C PRO A 365 -6.56 16.72 13.34
N GLY A 366 -5.90 17.73 12.76
CA GLY A 366 -6.54 18.99 12.35
C GLY A 366 -6.30 20.16 13.30
N GLY A 367 -7.11 21.22 13.16
CA GLY A 367 -6.96 22.46 13.94
C GLY A 367 -5.71 23.28 13.58
N ASP A 368 -5.61 24.48 14.16
CA ASP A 368 -4.53 25.46 13.88
C ASP A 368 -3.49 25.56 15.01
N ALA A 369 -3.56 24.66 15.99
CA ALA A 369 -2.61 24.59 17.09
C ALA A 369 -1.20 24.30 16.55
N PHE A 370 -0.19 24.91 17.18
CA PHE A 370 1.21 24.73 16.83
C PHE A 370 1.58 23.25 17.00
N ARG A 371 2.38 22.73 16.08
CA ARG A 371 2.81 21.33 16.05
C ARG A 371 4.28 21.23 16.36
N VAL A 372 4.66 20.16 17.05
CA VAL A 372 6.04 19.93 17.46
C VAL A 372 6.94 19.67 16.26
N LEU A 373 8.15 20.23 16.32
CA LEU A 373 9.27 19.92 15.44
C LEU A 373 10.45 19.41 16.28
N ARG A 374 11.13 18.36 15.79
CA ARG A 374 12.32 17.77 16.43
C ARG A 374 13.52 17.65 15.49
N GLY A 375 14.72 17.52 16.07
CA GLY A 375 15.94 17.15 15.36
C GLY A 375 16.86 18.29 14.92
N GLY A 376 16.37 19.53 14.79
CA GLY A 376 17.18 20.59 14.19
C GLY A 376 17.37 20.39 12.68
N SER A 377 18.11 21.28 12.03
CA SER A 377 18.30 21.28 10.57
C SER A 377 19.73 21.64 10.16
N TRP A 378 20.02 21.58 8.87
CA TRP A 378 21.33 21.86 8.27
C TRP A 378 21.90 23.26 8.59
N ASP A 379 21.04 24.24 8.88
CA ASP A 379 21.40 25.62 9.21
C ASP A 379 21.46 25.90 10.72
N PHE A 380 21.04 24.95 11.56
CA PHE A 380 21.09 25.08 13.00
C PHE A 380 22.46 24.74 13.55
N ARG A 381 22.82 25.39 14.67
CA ARG A 381 23.97 25.00 15.47
C ARG A 381 23.75 23.60 16.07
N PRO A 382 24.83 22.85 16.37
CA PRO A 382 24.72 21.52 16.95
C PRO A 382 23.88 21.44 18.22
N GLN A 383 23.95 22.44 19.10
CA GLN A 383 23.18 22.54 20.34
C GLN A 383 21.68 22.80 20.12
N GLY A 384 21.22 23.06 18.90
CA GLY A 384 19.79 23.10 18.58
C GLY A 384 19.28 21.77 18.05
N CYS A 385 20.15 20.77 17.93
CA CYS A 385 19.88 19.47 17.32
C CYS A 385 20.00 18.32 18.35
N ARG A 386 19.93 18.61 19.65
CA ARG A 386 19.95 17.55 20.67
C ARG A 386 18.65 16.76 20.63
N ALA A 387 18.69 15.53 21.11
CA ALA A 387 17.55 14.63 21.12
C ALA A 387 16.35 15.18 21.91
N ALA A 388 16.56 16.04 22.91
CA ALA A 388 15.49 16.66 23.70
C ALA A 388 15.07 18.05 23.19
N ASP A 389 15.81 18.66 22.27
CA ASP A 389 15.44 19.98 21.75
C ASP A 389 14.16 19.88 20.91
N ARG A 390 13.29 20.86 21.08
CA ARG A 390 11.99 20.94 20.43
C ARG A 390 11.70 22.37 19.97
N SER A 391 10.93 22.48 18.91
CA SER A 391 10.33 23.73 18.45
C SER A 391 8.83 23.50 18.19
N GLY A 392 8.09 24.58 17.98
CA GLY A 392 6.69 24.55 17.64
C GLY A 392 6.40 25.56 16.55
N LEU A 393 5.73 25.14 15.48
CA LEU A 393 5.31 26.03 14.39
C LEU A 393 3.85 25.79 14.00
N PRO A 394 3.18 26.79 13.40
CA PRO A 394 1.85 26.61 12.85
C PRO A 394 1.83 25.49 11.80
N PRO A 395 0.78 24.65 11.76
CA PRO A 395 0.71 23.47 10.87
C PRO A 395 0.63 23.81 9.37
N VAL A 396 0.39 25.08 9.03
CA VAL A 396 0.43 25.62 7.66
C VAL A 396 1.84 25.96 7.18
N TYR A 397 2.78 26.10 8.10
CA TYR A 397 4.11 26.60 7.78
C TYR A 397 4.88 25.58 6.93
N ARG A 398 5.62 26.08 5.95
CA ARG A 398 6.48 25.32 5.04
C ARG A 398 7.82 26.04 4.95
N ASP A 399 8.90 25.30 5.04
CA ASP A 399 10.24 25.86 4.98
C ASP A 399 11.22 24.82 4.43
N ASN A 400 12.34 25.28 3.88
CA ASN A 400 13.36 24.43 3.28
C ASN A 400 14.20 23.66 4.30
N ILE A 401 13.96 23.93 5.59
CA ILE A 401 14.55 23.21 6.72
C ILE A 401 13.58 22.19 7.35
N ILE A 402 12.32 22.12 6.90
CA ILE A 402 11.28 21.32 7.56
C ILE A 402 10.85 20.14 6.67
N GLY A 403 11.00 18.94 7.19
CA GLY A 403 10.50 17.68 6.64
C GLY A 403 9.70 16.87 7.67
N PHE A 404 9.69 15.54 7.52
CA PHE A 404 9.01 14.66 8.45
C PHE A 404 9.48 13.20 8.31
N ARG A 405 9.08 12.40 9.30
CA ARG A 405 9.34 10.96 9.37
C ARG A 405 8.07 10.24 9.77
N VAL A 406 7.94 8.98 9.33
CA VAL A 406 6.77 8.16 9.59
C VAL A 406 7.05 7.06 10.62
N CYS A 407 6.02 6.75 11.40
CA CYS A 407 5.95 5.63 12.32
C CYS A 407 4.80 4.70 11.93
N ARG A 408 4.89 3.43 12.35
CA ARG A 408 3.75 2.51 12.41
C ARG A 408 3.66 1.82 13.76
N GLY A 409 2.45 1.70 14.28
CA GLY A 409 2.18 1.04 15.55
C GLY A 409 2.37 -0.47 15.47
N SER A 410 2.41 -1.15 16.62
CA SER A 410 2.34 -2.61 16.66
C SER A 410 0.97 -3.08 16.14
N PRO A 411 0.88 -3.94 15.10
CA PRO A 411 -0.39 -4.45 14.58
C PRO A 411 -1.17 -5.34 15.58
N ILE A 412 -0.62 -5.57 16.78
CA ILE A 412 -1.26 -6.34 17.84
C ILE A 412 -1.29 -5.50 19.12
N VAL A 413 -2.39 -4.78 19.31
CA VAL A 413 -3.00 -4.55 20.62
C VAL A 413 -4.51 -4.66 20.42
N SER A 414 -5.08 -5.85 20.71
CA SER A 414 -6.51 -5.92 21.00
C SER A 414 -6.77 -5.01 22.22
N PRO A 415 -7.80 -4.15 22.20
CA PRO A 415 -8.09 -3.32 23.36
C PRO A 415 -8.55 -4.23 24.50
N ALA A 416 -7.65 -4.51 25.44
CA ALA A 416 -8.08 -4.96 26.75
C ALA A 416 -8.86 -3.80 27.37
N ALA A 417 -10.17 -3.98 27.47
CA ALA A 417 -11.03 -3.10 28.23
C ALA A 417 -10.39 -2.84 29.60
N ALA A 418 -10.16 -1.56 29.91
CA ALA A 418 -9.76 -1.17 31.25
C ALA A 418 -10.75 -1.79 32.26
N PRO A 419 -10.29 -2.47 33.32
CA PRO A 419 -11.20 -2.89 34.38
C PRO A 419 -11.79 -1.61 34.98
N LEU A 420 -13.12 -1.48 34.94
CA LEU A 420 -13.82 -0.51 35.76
C LEU A 420 -13.46 -0.81 37.21
N GLY A 421 -12.55 -0.01 37.76
CA GLY A 421 -12.14 -0.08 39.15
C GLY A 421 -13.38 0.07 40.04
N ALA A 422 -13.75 -1.03 40.70
CA ALA A 422 -14.69 -0.99 41.80
C ALA A 422 -14.09 -0.14 42.92
N GLY A 423 -14.63 1.06 43.12
CA GLY A 423 -14.32 1.88 44.28
C GLY A 423 -14.64 1.13 45.59
N PRO A 424 -13.90 1.38 46.67
CA PRO A 424 -14.09 0.67 47.93
C PRO A 424 -15.47 1.00 48.51
N ARG A 425 -16.28 -0.05 48.73
CA ARG A 425 -17.52 0.05 49.52
C ARG A 425 -17.13 0.40 50.96
N LYS A 426 -17.64 1.55 51.43
CA LYS A 426 -17.69 1.89 52.85
C LYS A 426 -18.45 0.81 53.62
N ARG A 427 -17.82 0.20 54.62
CA ARG A 427 -18.27 0.18 56.02
C ARG A 427 -17.22 -0.46 56.91
#